data_AF-A0A7J7V9H5-F1
#
_entry.id   AF-A0A7J7V9H5-F1
#
_cell.length_a   1.000
_cell.length_b   1.000
_cell.length_c   1.000
_cell.angle_alpha   90.00
_cell.angle_beta   90.00
_cell.angle_gamma   90.00
#
_symmetry.space_group_name_H-M   'P 1'
#
loop_
_entity.id
_entity.type
_entity.pdbx_description
1 polymer ?
#
loop_
_entity_poly.entity_id
_entity_poly.type
_entity_poly.pdbx_seq_one_letter_code
_entity_poly.pdbx_strand_id
1 'polypeptide(L)'
;MNSPGGRGKKKGSGGASSPVPPRPPPPCLAPARPAPRPAPPPESLHKRNLYYFSYPLFVGFALLRLVAFHLGLLFVWLCQRFSRALMAAKRSSPAAPSSASPPAPVPGGEAERVRAFHKQAFEYISVALRIDEDEKAGQKEQAVEWYKKGVEELEKGIAVTVTGQGEQCERARRLQAKMMTNLVMAKDRLQLLGIN
;
A
#
# COMPACT_ATOMS: atom_id res chain seq x y z
N MET A 1 -28.98 52.98 -1.66
CA MET A 1 -27.87 53.96 -1.55
C MET A 1 -28.35 55.17 -0.77
N ASN A 2 -27.42 55.79 -0.05
CA ASN A 2 -27.46 57.07 0.67
C ASN A 2 -27.93 57.10 2.14
N SER A 3 -26.91 57.24 2.98
CA SER A 3 -26.89 57.67 4.37
C SER A 3 -26.44 59.15 4.40
N PRO A 4 -26.94 60.02 5.30
CA PRO A 4 -26.63 61.43 5.28
C PRO A 4 -25.45 61.76 6.21
N GLY A 5 -24.56 62.65 5.77
CA GLY A 5 -23.44 63.11 6.59
C GLY A 5 -22.87 64.41 6.05
N GLY A 6 -23.45 65.53 6.47
CA GLY A 6 -22.91 66.86 6.20
C GLY A 6 -21.84 67.26 7.21
N ARG A 7 -20.78 67.94 6.76
CA ARG A 7 -20.03 68.93 7.55
C ARG A 7 -19.00 69.66 6.67
N GLY A 8 -18.93 70.99 6.80
CA GLY A 8 -17.67 71.71 6.55
C GLY A 8 -17.79 72.95 5.67
N LYS A 9 -18.03 74.11 6.29
CA LYS A 9 -17.91 75.46 5.74
C LYS A 9 -16.57 75.68 5.00
N LYS A 10 -16.63 76.35 3.84
CA LYS A 10 -15.50 77.13 3.30
C LYS A 10 -15.99 78.51 2.89
N LYS A 11 -15.62 79.54 3.66
CA LYS A 11 -15.70 80.95 3.29
C LYS A 11 -14.32 81.56 3.56
N GLY A 12 -13.72 82.12 2.52
CA GLY A 12 -12.46 82.84 2.55
C GLY A 12 -12.24 83.42 1.17
N SER A 13 -12.73 84.64 0.97
CA SER A 13 -12.66 85.46 -0.23
C SER A 13 -11.60 86.55 -0.04
N GLY A 14 -10.99 86.99 -1.14
CA GLY A 14 -10.10 88.16 -1.24
C GLY A 14 -8.62 87.76 -1.17
N GLY A 15 -7.77 88.00 -2.16
CA GLY A 15 -7.75 89.04 -3.18
C GLY A 15 -6.71 90.09 -2.80
N ALA A 16 -5.58 90.12 -3.51
CA ALA A 16 -4.84 91.34 -3.88
C ALA A 16 -3.48 90.98 -4.49
N SER A 17 -3.35 91.35 -5.75
CA SER A 17 -2.16 91.45 -6.60
C SER A 17 -1.20 92.56 -6.14
N SER A 18 0.11 92.31 -6.19
CA SER A 18 1.16 93.29 -6.56
C SER A 18 2.56 92.64 -6.67
N PRO A 19 3.51 93.26 -7.41
CA PRO A 19 4.41 92.55 -8.32
C PRO A 19 5.76 92.14 -7.73
N VAL A 20 6.34 91.14 -8.38
CA VAL A 20 7.64 90.49 -8.11
C VAL A 20 8.82 91.40 -8.52
N PRO A 21 9.85 91.59 -7.69
CA PRO A 21 11.16 92.05 -8.13
C PRO A 21 12.08 90.87 -8.55
N PRO A 22 13.03 91.08 -9.49
CA PRO A 22 13.82 90.01 -10.11
C PRO A 22 14.84 89.38 -9.16
N ARG A 23 15.11 88.08 -9.38
CA ARG A 23 15.96 87.18 -8.57
C ARG A 23 17.45 87.52 -8.64
N PRO A 24 18.21 87.39 -7.54
CA PRO A 24 19.65 87.12 -7.60
C PRO A 24 19.92 85.62 -7.91
N PRO A 25 21.04 85.28 -8.57
CA PRO A 25 21.40 83.90 -8.89
C PRO A 25 21.70 83.07 -7.62
N PRO A 26 21.41 81.75 -7.61
CA PRO A 26 21.65 80.92 -6.43
C PRO A 26 23.16 80.71 -6.21
N PRO A 27 23.65 80.68 -4.96
CA PRO A 27 24.99 80.19 -4.67
C PRO A 27 25.08 78.71 -5.03
N CYS A 28 26.16 78.33 -5.72
CA CYS A 28 26.45 76.97 -6.18
C CYS A 28 26.36 75.98 -5.01
N LEU A 29 25.35 75.11 -5.02
CA LEU A 29 25.29 73.96 -4.12
C LEU A 29 26.37 72.96 -4.57
N ALA A 30 27.44 72.85 -3.78
CA ALA A 30 28.36 71.73 -3.91
C ALA A 30 27.59 70.40 -3.71
N PRO A 31 27.84 69.35 -4.49
CA PRO A 31 27.15 68.08 -4.31
C PRO A 31 27.56 67.46 -2.97
N ALA A 32 26.59 67.32 -2.05
CA ALA A 32 26.77 66.54 -0.84
C ALA A 32 27.06 65.07 -1.21
N ARG A 33 28.15 64.51 -0.69
CA ARG A 33 28.49 63.09 -0.87
C ARG A 33 27.33 62.21 -0.35
N PRO A 34 26.88 61.18 -1.09
CA PRO A 34 25.91 60.24 -0.56
C PRO A 34 26.54 59.41 0.58
N ALA A 35 25.82 59.30 1.69
CA ALA A 35 26.19 58.43 2.80
C ALA A 35 26.24 56.95 2.34
N PRO A 36 27.18 56.13 2.85
CA PRO A 36 27.27 54.73 2.48
C PRO A 36 26.00 53.97 2.90
N ARG A 37 25.46 53.14 1.99
CA ARG A 37 24.30 52.27 2.28
C ARG A 37 24.62 51.31 3.43
N PRO A 38 23.65 51.01 4.33
CA PRO A 38 23.80 49.93 5.30
C PRO A 38 23.97 48.58 4.60
N ALA A 39 24.95 47.78 5.02
CA ALA A 39 25.15 46.42 4.53
C ALA A 39 23.96 45.52 4.90
N PRO A 40 23.61 44.52 4.05
CA PRO A 40 22.56 43.56 4.38
C PRO A 40 22.91 42.78 5.66
N PRO A 41 21.92 42.42 6.50
CA PRO A 41 22.18 41.71 7.75
C PRO A 41 22.82 40.34 7.46
N PRO A 42 23.76 39.87 8.29
CA PRO A 42 24.40 38.58 8.11
C PRO A 42 23.36 37.48 8.30
N GLU A 43 23.21 36.58 7.32
CA GLU A 43 22.47 35.33 7.54
C GLU A 43 23.09 34.61 8.75
N SER A 44 22.26 34.39 9.78
CA SER A 44 22.73 33.83 11.04
C SER A 44 23.26 32.41 10.83
N LEU A 45 24.49 32.17 11.30
CA LEU A 45 25.23 30.90 11.18
C LEU A 45 24.40 29.66 11.59
N HIS A 46 23.39 29.85 12.43
CA HIS A 46 22.44 28.82 12.86
C HIS A 46 21.66 28.17 11.70
N LYS A 47 21.29 28.91 10.63
CA LYS A 47 20.62 28.31 9.47
C LYS A 47 21.54 27.43 8.63
N ARG A 48 22.81 27.83 8.47
CA ARG A 48 23.83 27.01 7.80
C ARG A 48 24.14 25.74 8.58
N ASN A 49 24.31 25.84 9.90
CA ASN A 49 24.58 24.67 10.75
C ASN A 49 23.42 23.68 10.79
N LEU A 50 22.16 24.15 10.78
CA LEU A 50 20.99 23.29 10.69
C LEU A 50 20.93 22.51 9.37
N TYR A 51 21.33 23.13 8.26
CA TYR A 51 21.40 22.47 6.95
C TYR A 51 22.50 21.40 6.92
N TYR A 52 23.70 21.69 7.44
CA TYR A 52 24.78 20.70 7.56
C TYR A 52 24.44 19.53 8.48
N PHE A 53 23.63 19.76 9.51
CA PHE A 53 23.19 18.69 10.42
C PHE A 53 22.04 17.86 9.84
N SER A 54 21.09 18.48 9.15
CA SER A 54 19.92 17.80 8.61
C SER A 54 20.23 17.00 7.33
N TYR A 55 21.13 17.48 6.48
CA TYR A 55 21.50 16.79 5.24
C TYR A 55 22.03 15.35 5.42
N PRO A 56 23.00 15.07 6.32
CA PRO A 56 23.47 13.70 6.54
C PRO A 56 22.39 12.79 7.15
N LEU A 57 21.42 13.34 7.90
CA LEU A 57 20.30 12.59 8.45
C LEU A 57 19.30 12.19 7.35
N PHE A 58 18.95 13.11 6.44
CA PHE A 58 18.09 12.79 5.29
C PHE A 58 18.74 11.78 4.35
N VAL A 59 20.03 11.96 4.06
CA VAL A 59 20.81 11.00 3.26
C VAL A 59 20.88 9.65 3.97
N GLY A 60 21.16 9.62 5.28
CA GLY A 60 21.18 8.40 6.08
C GLY A 60 19.83 7.67 6.09
N PHE A 61 18.73 8.40 6.25
CA PHE A 61 17.39 7.82 6.20
C PHE A 61 17.04 7.28 4.80
N ALA A 62 17.42 8.00 3.74
CA ALA A 62 17.24 7.54 2.36
C ALA A 62 18.06 6.26 2.08
N LEU A 63 19.31 6.22 2.54
CA LEU A 63 20.17 5.03 2.44
C LEU A 63 19.62 3.86 3.25
N LEU A 64 19.18 4.08 4.49
CA LEU A 64 18.56 3.06 5.32
C LEU A 64 17.30 2.48 4.65
N ARG A 65 16.46 3.35 4.08
CA ARG A 65 15.26 2.94 3.34
C ARG A 65 15.62 2.15 2.10
N LEU A 66 16.62 2.58 1.33
CA LEU A 66 17.12 1.87 0.15
C LEU A 66 17.67 0.49 0.53
N VAL A 67 18.46 0.42 1.60
CA VAL A 67 19.00 -0.81 2.16
C VAL A 67 17.86 -1.73 2.60
N ALA A 68 16.86 -1.22 3.33
CA ALA A 68 15.69 -2.00 3.73
C ALA A 68 14.90 -2.54 2.53
N PHE A 69 14.74 -1.75 1.47
CA PHE A 69 14.14 -2.24 0.23
C PHE A 69 15.00 -3.32 -0.43
N HIS A 70 16.31 -3.13 -0.54
CA HIS A 70 17.19 -4.15 -1.11
C HIS A 70 17.19 -5.44 -0.29
N LEU A 71 17.24 -5.36 1.04
CA LEU A 71 17.09 -6.53 1.92
C LEU A 71 15.72 -7.18 1.74
N GLY A 72 14.65 -6.40 1.63
CA GLY A 72 13.30 -6.90 1.38
C GLY A 72 13.17 -7.61 0.03
N LEU A 73 13.69 -7.01 -1.04
CA LEU A 73 13.72 -7.61 -2.38
C LEU A 73 14.60 -8.86 -2.41
N LEU A 74 15.78 -8.82 -1.79
CA LEU A 74 16.66 -9.97 -1.64
C LEU A 74 15.98 -11.08 -0.85
N PHE A 75 15.29 -10.75 0.24
CA PHE A 75 14.56 -11.72 1.04
C PHE A 75 13.42 -12.37 0.25
N VAL A 76 12.59 -11.58 -0.43
CA VAL A 76 11.51 -12.10 -1.30
C VAL A 76 12.08 -12.96 -2.43
N TRP A 77 13.15 -12.51 -3.08
CA TRP A 77 13.84 -13.26 -4.13
C TRP A 77 14.40 -14.58 -3.59
N LEU A 78 15.02 -14.55 -2.41
CA LEU A 78 15.59 -15.71 -1.74
C LEU A 78 14.48 -16.68 -1.30
N CYS A 79 13.39 -16.18 -0.74
CA CYS A 79 12.20 -16.97 -0.40
C CYS A 79 11.60 -17.62 -1.65
N GLN A 80 11.47 -16.90 -2.77
CA GLN A 80 10.99 -17.48 -4.02
C GLN A 80 11.96 -18.52 -4.58
N ARG A 81 13.27 -18.26 -4.50
CA ARG A 81 14.33 -19.15 -4.97
C ARG A 81 14.38 -20.44 -4.16
N PHE A 82 14.30 -20.35 -2.83
CA PHE A 82 14.21 -21.50 -1.95
C PHE A 82 12.87 -22.21 -2.06
N SER A 83 11.75 -21.50 -2.19
CA SER A 83 10.46 -22.13 -2.44
C SER A 83 10.47 -22.94 -3.74
N ARG A 84 11.03 -22.39 -4.81
CA ARG A 84 11.22 -23.13 -6.08
C ARG A 84 12.20 -24.29 -5.94
N ALA A 85 13.31 -24.11 -5.22
CA ALA A 85 14.29 -25.18 -4.98
C ALA A 85 13.71 -26.32 -4.14
N LEU A 86 12.94 -26.01 -3.09
CA LEU A 86 12.25 -26.99 -2.26
C LEU A 86 11.14 -27.70 -3.03
N MET A 87 10.40 -26.98 -3.87
CA MET A 87 9.41 -27.60 -4.76
C MET A 87 10.05 -28.49 -5.84
N ALA A 88 11.26 -28.15 -6.31
CA ALA A 88 12.05 -28.99 -7.22
C ALA A 88 12.69 -30.20 -6.50
N ALA A 89 13.21 -30.02 -5.29
CA ALA A 89 13.73 -31.09 -4.45
C ALA A 89 12.63 -32.08 -4.01
N LYS A 90 11.39 -31.59 -3.83
CA LYS A 90 10.21 -32.42 -3.61
C LYS A 90 9.80 -33.21 -4.87
N ARG A 91 10.14 -32.73 -6.07
CA ARG A 91 9.93 -33.43 -7.35
C ARG A 91 11.08 -34.37 -7.72
N SER A 92 12.26 -34.21 -7.12
CA SER A 92 13.43 -35.05 -7.38
C SER A 92 13.59 -36.20 -6.37
N SER A 93 12.58 -36.48 -5.54
CA SER A 93 12.50 -37.80 -4.89
C SER A 93 12.13 -38.80 -5.98
N PRO A 94 12.98 -39.77 -6.34
CA PRO A 94 12.74 -40.65 -7.47
C PRO A 94 11.51 -41.54 -7.19
N ALA A 95 10.44 -41.31 -7.96
CA ALA A 95 9.60 -42.41 -8.37
C ALA A 95 10.48 -43.32 -9.26
N ALA A 96 10.91 -44.45 -8.70
CA ALA A 96 11.55 -45.52 -9.46
C ALA A 96 10.55 -46.11 -10.47
N PRO A 97 10.97 -46.48 -11.69
CA PRO A 97 10.09 -47.15 -12.64
C PRO A 97 9.97 -48.64 -12.30
N SER A 98 8.72 -49.07 -12.12
CA SER A 98 8.15 -50.41 -12.32
C SER A 98 9.02 -51.64 -12.01
N SER A 99 8.72 -52.32 -10.90
CA SER A 99 8.19 -53.70 -10.95
C SER A 99 7.66 -54.12 -9.57
N ALA A 100 6.42 -54.61 -9.57
CA ALA A 100 5.71 -55.34 -8.51
C ALA A 100 5.45 -54.62 -7.15
N SER A 101 4.17 -54.27 -6.96
CA SER A 101 3.44 -53.98 -5.70
C SER A 101 3.23 -52.51 -5.32
N PRO A 102 2.05 -52.14 -4.78
CA PRO A 102 1.73 -50.74 -4.44
C PRO A 102 2.65 -50.25 -3.31
N PRO A 103 3.34 -49.11 -3.44
CA PRO A 103 4.14 -48.57 -2.35
C PRO A 103 3.21 -48.02 -1.26
N ALA A 104 3.37 -48.53 -0.05
CA ALA A 104 2.65 -48.08 1.14
C ALA A 104 2.81 -46.55 1.35
N PRO A 105 1.77 -45.85 1.81
CA PRO A 105 1.81 -44.41 2.00
C PRO A 105 2.85 -44.07 3.08
N VAL A 106 3.83 -43.23 2.74
CA VAL A 106 4.75 -42.64 3.72
C VAL A 106 3.93 -41.83 4.73
N PRO A 107 3.88 -42.27 6.01
CA PRO A 107 3.05 -41.63 7.03
C PRO A 107 3.66 -40.28 7.40
N GLY A 108 2.92 -39.18 7.20
CA GLY A 108 3.31 -37.85 7.66
C GLY A 108 3.13 -36.71 6.65
N GLY A 109 3.22 -36.99 5.35
CA GLY A 109 2.99 -35.96 4.30
C GLY A 109 1.51 -35.66 4.03
N GLU A 110 0.60 -36.50 4.51
CA GLU A 110 -0.84 -36.39 4.29
C GLU A 110 -1.43 -35.13 4.93
N ALA A 111 -1.10 -34.88 6.19
CA ALA A 111 -1.57 -33.71 6.92
C ALA A 111 -1.16 -32.39 6.26
N GLU A 112 0.02 -32.33 5.66
CA GLU A 112 0.47 -31.17 4.89
C GLU A 112 -0.31 -30.99 3.59
N ARG A 113 -0.61 -32.08 2.88
CA ARG A 113 -1.45 -32.03 1.67
C ARG A 113 -2.85 -31.51 1.99
N VAL A 114 -3.48 -32.02 3.05
CA VAL A 114 -4.79 -31.52 3.52
C VAL A 114 -4.73 -30.02 3.81
N ARG A 115 -3.69 -29.54 4.50
CA ARG A 115 -3.49 -28.11 4.77
C ARG A 115 -3.29 -27.28 3.50
N ALA A 116 -2.56 -27.81 2.53
CA ALA A 116 -2.34 -27.13 1.25
C ALA A 116 -3.65 -26.97 0.47
N PHE A 117 -4.42 -28.04 0.33
CA PHE A 117 -5.75 -28.01 -0.30
C PHE A 117 -6.71 -27.09 0.45
N HIS A 118 -6.71 -27.14 1.78
CA HIS A 118 -7.51 -26.22 2.59
C HIS A 118 -7.17 -24.74 2.31
N LYS A 119 -5.87 -24.41 2.26
CA LYS A 119 -5.44 -23.04 1.96
C LYS A 119 -5.89 -22.60 0.58
N GLN A 120 -5.72 -23.44 -0.44
CA GLN A 120 -6.13 -23.12 -1.81
C GLN A 120 -7.65 -22.98 -1.94
N ALA A 121 -8.42 -23.89 -1.34
CA ALA A 121 -9.86 -23.80 -1.27
C ALA A 121 -10.33 -22.50 -0.58
N PHE A 122 -9.68 -22.12 0.52
CA PHE A 122 -10.00 -20.89 1.24
C PHE A 122 -9.78 -19.64 0.38
N GLU A 123 -8.68 -19.57 -0.37
CA GLU A 123 -8.43 -18.47 -1.32
C GLU A 123 -9.53 -18.38 -2.37
N TYR A 124 -9.92 -19.49 -3.00
CA TYR A 124 -10.98 -19.47 -4.00
C TYR A 124 -12.36 -19.11 -3.42
N ILE A 125 -12.72 -19.66 -2.27
CA ILE A 125 -14.00 -19.38 -1.62
C ILE A 125 -14.07 -17.93 -1.12
N SER A 126 -12.97 -17.38 -0.59
CA SER A 126 -12.93 -15.98 -0.15
C SER A 126 -13.06 -15.00 -1.32
N VAL A 127 -12.45 -15.30 -2.46
CA VAL A 127 -12.64 -14.52 -3.70
C VAL A 127 -14.09 -14.65 -4.18
N ALA A 128 -14.67 -15.86 -4.16
CA ALA A 128 -16.05 -16.09 -4.55
C ALA A 128 -17.03 -15.30 -3.68
N LEU A 129 -16.88 -15.34 -2.35
CA LEU A 129 -17.70 -14.58 -1.40
C LEU A 129 -17.62 -13.08 -1.65
N ARG A 130 -16.42 -12.53 -1.85
CA ARG A 130 -16.25 -11.11 -2.14
C ARG A 130 -16.99 -10.67 -3.40
N ILE A 131 -16.96 -11.48 -4.46
CA ILE A 131 -17.67 -11.19 -5.71
C ILE A 131 -19.18 -11.37 -5.55
N ASP A 132 -19.60 -12.35 -4.76
CA ASP A 132 -21.00 -12.65 -4.48
C ASP A 132 -21.68 -11.60 -3.59
N GLU A 133 -20.93 -10.96 -2.70
CA GLU A 133 -21.35 -9.82 -1.87
C GLU A 133 -21.41 -8.50 -2.65
N ASP A 134 -20.60 -8.34 -3.70
CA ASP A 134 -20.62 -7.16 -4.57
C ASP A 134 -21.91 -7.15 -5.42
N GLU A 135 -22.88 -6.29 -5.09
CA GLU A 135 -24.19 -6.18 -5.77
C GLU A 135 -24.14 -5.65 -7.23
N LYS A 136 -22.96 -5.65 -7.86
CA LYS A 136 -22.86 -5.28 -9.28
C LYS A 136 -23.54 -6.36 -10.13
N ALA A 137 -24.70 -6.01 -10.68
CA ALA A 137 -25.47 -6.87 -11.57
C ALA A 137 -24.59 -7.47 -12.68
N GLY A 138 -24.45 -8.81 -12.71
CA GLY A 138 -23.70 -9.56 -13.72
C GLY A 138 -22.34 -10.13 -13.28
N GLN A 139 -21.98 -10.07 -12.01
CA GLN A 139 -20.77 -10.73 -11.48
C GLN A 139 -21.04 -12.12 -10.85
N LYS A 140 -22.31 -12.53 -10.77
CA LYS A 140 -22.72 -13.80 -10.15
C LYS A 140 -22.14 -14.99 -10.90
N GLU A 141 -21.99 -14.89 -12.22
CA GLU A 141 -21.38 -15.92 -13.07
C GLU A 141 -19.90 -16.12 -12.72
N GLN A 142 -19.17 -15.04 -12.42
CA GLN A 142 -17.77 -15.13 -11.99
C GLN A 142 -17.68 -15.76 -10.59
N ALA A 143 -18.58 -15.39 -9.66
CA ALA A 143 -18.64 -16.03 -8.35
C ALA A 143 -18.85 -17.55 -8.47
N VAL A 144 -19.71 -18.00 -9.38
CA VAL A 144 -19.94 -19.43 -9.65
C VAL A 144 -18.65 -20.14 -10.06
N GLU A 145 -17.84 -19.56 -10.95
CA GLU A 145 -16.56 -20.18 -11.34
C GLU A 145 -15.59 -20.34 -10.17
N TRP A 146 -15.48 -19.32 -9.32
CA TRP A 146 -14.62 -19.37 -8.13
C TRP A 146 -15.14 -20.35 -7.08
N TYR A 147 -16.45 -20.43 -6.88
CA TYR A 147 -17.05 -21.47 -6.03
C TYR A 147 -16.79 -22.87 -6.58
N LYS A 148 -16.91 -23.10 -7.89
CA LYS A 148 -16.59 -24.41 -8.52
C LYS A 148 -15.15 -24.83 -8.22
N LYS A 149 -14.19 -23.91 -8.42
CA LYS A 149 -12.77 -24.15 -8.11
C LYS A 149 -12.55 -24.43 -6.62
N GLY A 150 -13.20 -23.67 -5.74
CA GLY A 150 -13.14 -23.86 -4.30
C GLY A 150 -13.66 -25.23 -3.86
N VAL A 151 -14.81 -25.64 -4.40
CA VAL A 151 -15.42 -26.95 -4.16
C VAL A 151 -14.49 -28.08 -4.61
N GLU A 152 -13.92 -27.98 -5.81
CA GLU A 152 -12.98 -28.98 -6.33
C GLU A 152 -11.76 -29.17 -5.41
N GLU A 153 -11.17 -28.08 -4.91
CA GLU A 153 -10.04 -28.15 -3.98
C GLU A 153 -10.44 -28.67 -2.59
N LEU A 154 -11.67 -28.38 -2.12
CA LEU A 154 -12.19 -29.00 -0.90
C LEU A 154 -12.33 -30.52 -1.06
N GLU A 155 -12.87 -30.99 -2.18
CA GLU A 155 -13.02 -32.42 -2.48
C GLU A 155 -11.67 -33.12 -2.53
N LYS A 156 -10.68 -32.53 -3.20
CA LYS A 156 -9.30 -33.05 -3.23
C LYS A 156 -8.71 -33.18 -1.83
N GLY A 157 -8.91 -32.18 -0.97
CA GLY A 157 -8.42 -32.20 0.41
C GLY A 157 -9.12 -33.21 1.32
N ILE A 158 -10.42 -33.44 1.12
CA ILE A 158 -11.20 -34.46 1.84
C ILE A 158 -10.81 -35.87 1.38
N ALA A 159 -10.53 -36.05 0.08
CA ALA A 159 -10.13 -37.34 -0.48
C ALA A 159 -8.72 -37.80 -0.02
N VAL A 160 -7.90 -36.92 0.55
CA VAL A 160 -6.62 -37.32 1.14
C VAL A 160 -6.87 -38.23 2.34
N THR A 161 -6.50 -39.50 2.25
CA THR A 161 -6.54 -40.41 3.39
C THR A 161 -5.49 -39.95 4.42
N VAL A 162 -5.93 -39.64 5.65
CA VAL A 162 -5.03 -39.33 6.77
C VAL A 162 -4.93 -40.57 7.65
N THR A 163 -3.88 -41.35 7.42
CA THR A 163 -3.61 -42.60 8.13
C THR A 163 -2.66 -42.37 9.31
N GLY A 164 -2.86 -43.10 10.41
CA GLY A 164 -2.00 -43.06 11.58
C GLY A 164 -2.59 -42.36 12.82
N GLN A 165 -1.87 -42.52 13.93
CA GLN A 165 -2.15 -41.95 15.25
C GLN A 165 -1.18 -40.83 15.59
N GLY A 166 -1.67 -39.84 16.34
CA GLY A 166 -0.89 -38.67 16.76
C GLY A 166 -1.66 -37.36 16.60
N GLU A 167 -1.19 -36.33 17.29
CA GLU A 167 -1.84 -35.02 17.35
C GLU A 167 -2.02 -34.38 15.95
N GLN A 168 -1.03 -34.54 15.07
CA GLN A 168 -1.07 -34.01 13.71
C GLN A 168 -2.15 -34.67 12.84
N CYS A 169 -2.31 -36.00 12.96
CA CYS A 169 -3.33 -36.75 12.22
C CYS A 169 -4.73 -36.40 12.73
N GLU A 170 -4.92 -36.28 14.05
CA GLU A 170 -6.19 -35.81 14.61
C GLU A 170 -6.54 -34.39 14.18
N ARG A 171 -5.57 -33.49 14.20
CA ARG A 171 -5.76 -32.10 13.76
C ARG A 171 -6.11 -32.03 12.27
N ALA A 172 -5.47 -32.85 11.43
CA ALA A 172 -5.80 -32.96 10.01
C ALA A 172 -7.20 -33.53 9.77
N ARG A 173 -7.63 -34.55 10.52
CA ARG A 173 -9.02 -35.07 10.45
C ARG A 173 -10.06 -34.03 10.86
N ARG A 174 -9.80 -33.27 11.93
CA ARG A 174 -10.66 -32.15 12.34
C ARG A 174 -10.73 -31.07 11.25
N LEU A 175 -9.62 -30.80 10.57
CA LEU A 175 -9.58 -29.88 9.45
C LEU A 175 -10.42 -30.41 8.27
N GLN A 176 -10.32 -31.70 7.94
CA GLN A 176 -11.16 -32.32 6.91
C GLN A 176 -12.65 -32.25 7.25
N ALA A 177 -13.04 -32.46 8.51
CA ALA A 177 -14.43 -32.29 8.94
C ALA A 177 -14.94 -30.86 8.67
N LYS A 178 -14.12 -29.84 8.98
CA LYS A 178 -14.45 -28.43 8.64
C LYS A 178 -14.53 -28.19 7.15
N MET A 179 -13.61 -28.77 6.37
CA MET A 179 -13.66 -28.71 4.91
C MET A 179 -14.94 -29.32 4.37
N MET A 180 -15.43 -30.41 4.96
CA MET A 180 -16.68 -31.05 4.57
C MET A 180 -17.90 -30.18 4.86
N THR A 181 -17.94 -29.50 6.01
CA THR A 181 -18.98 -28.50 6.29
C THR A 181 -18.95 -27.36 5.27
N ASN A 182 -17.76 -26.81 5.01
CA ASN A 182 -17.59 -25.73 4.01
C ASN A 182 -17.96 -26.20 2.59
N LEU A 183 -17.72 -27.47 2.26
CA LEU A 183 -18.08 -28.06 0.97
C LEU A 183 -19.59 -27.99 0.75
N VAL A 184 -20.36 -28.42 1.75
CA VAL A 184 -21.83 -28.40 1.69
C VAL A 184 -22.32 -26.97 1.52
N MET A 185 -21.85 -26.04 2.35
CA MET A 185 -22.25 -24.62 2.25
C MET A 185 -21.91 -23.99 0.89
N ALA A 186 -20.72 -24.28 0.37
CA ALA A 186 -20.30 -23.76 -0.93
C ALA A 186 -21.13 -24.35 -2.08
N LYS A 187 -21.50 -25.65 -2.00
CA LYS A 187 -22.39 -26.29 -2.97
C LYS A 187 -23.80 -25.71 -2.92
N ASP A 188 -24.37 -25.52 -1.73
CA ASP A 188 -25.69 -24.90 -1.56
C ASP A 188 -25.71 -23.48 -2.13
N ARG A 189 -24.67 -22.68 -1.86
CA ARG A 189 -24.56 -21.33 -2.42
C ARG A 189 -24.43 -21.34 -3.94
N LEU A 190 -23.62 -22.26 -4.48
CA LEU A 190 -23.44 -22.42 -5.91
C LEU A 190 -24.74 -22.85 -6.61
N GLN A 191 -25.58 -23.67 -5.97
CA GLN A 191 -26.91 -23.99 -6.49
C GLN A 191 -27.80 -22.75 -6.55
N LEU A 192 -27.83 -21.92 -5.49
CA LEU A 192 -28.60 -20.67 -5.50
C LEU A 192 -28.17 -19.70 -6.61
N LEU A 193 -26.88 -19.69 -6.96
CA LEU A 193 -26.34 -18.85 -8.04
C LEU A 193 -26.46 -19.48 -9.43
N GLY A 194 -26.58 -20.82 -9.52
CA GLY A 194 -26.63 -21.59 -10.76
C GLY A 194 -28.02 -22.04 -11.20
N ILE A 195 -29.06 -21.83 -10.39
CA ILE A 195 -30.46 -21.96 -10.81
C ILE A 195 -30.85 -20.63 -11.45
N ASN A 196 -30.54 -20.47 -12.74
CA ASN A 196 -31.10 -19.45 -13.61
C ASN A 196 -31.17 -19.98 -15.04
#